data_AF-A0AAW8KU38-F1
#
_entry.id   AF-A0AAW8KU38-F1
#
_cell.length_a   1.000
_cell.length_b   1.000
_cell.length_c   1.000
_cell.angle_alpha   90.00
_cell.angle_beta   90.00
_cell.angle_gamma   90.00
#
_symmetry.space_group_name_H-M   'P 1'
#
loop_
_entity.id
_entity.type
_entity.pdbx_description
1 polymer ?
#
loop_
_entity_poly.entity_id
_entity_poly.type
_entity_poly.pdbx_seq_one_letter_code
_entity_poly.pdbx_strand_id
1 'polypeptide(L)'
;INRGLTILPGVNLPKAPNPDTLLNPTWTVYNTRDTGGMIRGEYDLNDKWMAYATAGMSKTEYNTLGAAKTEIQNEAGDIKFNIAHLGFKYERKSAEVGLRGKFDTGTVKHALAFNATHYRETDDESGIRQGFPEGDRITNIYNPNWGSKP
;
A
#
# COMPACT_ATOMS: atom_id res chain seq x y z
N ILE A 1 -9.72 -0.39 4.79
CA ILE A 1 -9.04 -1.70 4.98
C ILE A 1 -9.56 -2.31 6.27
N ASN A 2 -10.11 -3.52 6.24
CA ASN A 2 -10.30 -4.31 7.48
C ASN A 2 -9.04 -5.15 7.68
N ARG A 3 -8.46 -5.15 8.89
CA ARG A 3 -7.24 -5.93 9.20
C ARG A 3 -7.52 -7.40 9.54
N GLY A 4 -8.72 -7.88 9.20
CA GLY A 4 -9.23 -9.19 9.59
C GLY A 4 -9.75 -9.19 11.02
N LEU A 5 -10.58 -10.20 11.30
CA LEU A 5 -10.98 -10.58 12.65
C LEU A 5 -10.20 -11.83 13.05
N THR A 6 -9.68 -11.86 14.26
CA THR A 6 -9.16 -13.08 14.89
C THR A 6 -10.19 -13.59 15.91
N ILE A 7 -10.05 -14.85 16.31
CA ILE A 7 -10.90 -15.47 17.34
C ILE A 7 -9.98 -15.84 18.50
N LEU A 8 -10.38 -15.46 19.71
CA LEU A 8 -9.65 -15.81 20.93
C LEU A 8 -9.54 -17.34 21.02
N PRO A 9 -8.35 -17.92 21.28
CA PRO A 9 -8.20 -19.36 21.41
C PRO A 9 -9.18 -19.95 22.43
N GLY A 10 -9.86 -21.04 22.05
CA GLY A 10 -10.87 -21.70 22.89
C GLY A 10 -12.31 -21.20 22.68
N VAL A 11 -12.52 -20.13 21.92
CA VAL A 11 -13.86 -19.66 21.52
C VAL A 11 -14.28 -20.36 20.23
N ASN A 12 -15.50 -20.89 20.19
CA ASN A 12 -16.04 -21.47 18.97
C ASN A 12 -16.36 -20.38 17.94
N LEU A 13 -16.29 -20.72 16.65
CA LEU A 13 -16.66 -19.81 15.57
C LEU A 13 -18.11 -19.33 15.76
N PRO A 14 -18.37 -18.02 15.99
CA PRO A 14 -19.73 -17.53 16.11
C PRO A 14 -20.46 -17.56 14.76
N LYS A 15 -21.78 -17.41 14.79
CA LYS A 15 -22.58 -17.26 13.57
C LYS A 15 -22.10 -16.02 12.78
N ALA A 16 -22.12 -16.13 11.46
CA ALA A 16 -21.81 -14.98 10.62
C ALA A 16 -22.76 -13.79 10.91
N PRO A 17 -22.24 -12.57 11.07
CA PRO A 17 -23.07 -11.37 11.18
C PRO A 17 -23.75 -11.04 9.85
N ASN A 18 -24.66 -10.07 9.86
CA ASN A 18 -25.27 -9.56 8.63
C ASN A 18 -24.17 -9.04 7.68
N PRO A 19 -24.14 -9.44 6.39
CA PRO A 19 -23.15 -8.94 5.42
C PRO A 19 -23.16 -7.41 5.25
N ASP A 20 -24.27 -6.74 5.57
CA ASP A 20 -24.39 -5.28 5.50
C ASP A 20 -23.80 -4.56 6.73
N THR A 21 -23.40 -5.29 7.76
CA THR A 21 -22.80 -4.71 8.98
C THR A 21 -21.34 -4.31 8.72
N LEU A 22 -21.03 -3.03 8.90
CA LEU A 22 -19.65 -2.53 8.81
C LEU A 22 -18.83 -2.92 10.05
N LEU A 23 -17.95 -3.91 9.88
CA LEU A 23 -17.05 -4.42 10.94
C LEU A 23 -15.73 -3.62 11.05
N ASN A 24 -15.74 -2.36 10.63
CA ASN A 24 -14.65 -1.40 10.87
C ASN A 24 -15.20 -0.19 11.64
N PRO A 25 -14.36 0.47 12.46
CA PRO A 25 -14.76 1.73 13.07
C PRO A 25 -15.26 2.75 12.06
N THR A 26 -16.41 3.36 12.33
CA THR A 26 -17.04 4.37 11.44
C THR A 26 -16.16 5.59 11.23
N TRP A 27 -15.29 5.90 12.20
CA TRP A 27 -14.32 6.99 12.15
C TRP A 27 -12.98 6.63 11.47
N THR A 28 -12.87 5.43 10.89
CA THR A 28 -11.63 4.97 10.25
C THR A 28 -11.26 5.88 9.08
N VAL A 29 -10.00 6.29 9.03
CA VAL A 29 -9.46 7.12 7.95
C VAL A 29 -8.32 6.39 7.27
N TYR A 30 -8.33 6.47 5.94
CA TYR A 30 -7.21 6.16 5.07
C TYR A 30 -7.03 7.34 4.15
N ASN A 31 -5.87 7.99 4.24
CA ASN A 31 -5.51 9.07 3.35
C ASN A 31 -4.19 8.71 2.68
N THR A 32 -4.17 8.75 1.36
CA THR A 32 -2.97 8.53 0.57
C THR A 32 -2.84 9.64 -0.44
N ARG A 33 -1.69 10.28 -0.44
CA ARG A 33 -1.35 11.32 -1.40
C ARG A 33 -0.10 10.90 -2.14
N ASP A 34 -0.23 10.75 -3.44
CA ASP A 34 0.86 10.48 -4.35
C ASP A 34 1.17 11.73 -5.17
N THR A 35 2.44 12.04 -5.33
CA THR A 35 2.89 13.12 -6.20
C THR A 35 4.16 12.68 -6.88
N GLY A 36 4.25 12.90 -8.18
CA GLY A 36 5.42 12.49 -8.93
C GLY A 36 5.49 13.13 -10.28
N GLY A 37 6.65 12.98 -10.91
CA GLY A 37 6.92 13.48 -12.24
C GLY A 37 8.03 12.66 -12.88
N MET A 38 8.02 12.67 -14.21
CA MET A 38 9.05 12.03 -15.01
C MET A 38 9.36 12.87 -16.23
N ILE A 39 10.59 12.75 -16.70
CA ILE A 39 11.05 13.33 -17.95
C ILE A 39 11.72 12.24 -18.77
N ARG A 40 11.53 12.33 -20.08
CA ARG A 40 12.14 11.44 -21.06
C ARG A 40 12.70 12.26 -22.20
N GLY A 41 13.91 11.92 -22.61
CA GLY A 41 14.55 12.43 -23.81
C GLY A 41 14.91 11.27 -24.73
N GLU A 42 14.69 11.47 -26.01
CA GLU A 42 15.11 10.57 -27.08
C GLU A 42 15.94 11.35 -28.08
N TYR A 43 16.96 10.71 -28.63
CA TYR A 43 17.86 11.32 -29.60
C TYR A 43 18.25 10.30 -30.66
N ASP A 44 17.89 10.60 -31.90
CA ASP A 44 18.29 9.80 -33.05
C ASP A 44 19.78 10.05 -33.36
N LEU A 45 20.61 9.05 -33.10
CA LEU A 45 22.05 9.10 -33.40
C LEU A 45 22.28 9.03 -34.92
N ASN A 46 21.41 8.29 -35.62
CA ASN A 46 21.29 8.20 -37.08
C ASN A 46 19.97 7.47 -37.42
N ASP A 47 19.68 7.29 -38.72
CA ASP A 47 18.46 6.62 -39.21
C ASP A 47 18.22 5.20 -38.67
N LYS A 48 19.25 4.57 -38.07
CA LYS A 48 19.21 3.19 -37.59
C LYS A 48 19.33 3.05 -36.08
N TRP A 49 19.74 4.09 -35.36
CA TRP A 49 20.04 4.02 -33.92
C TRP A 49 19.51 5.24 -33.17
N MET A 50 18.82 4.99 -32.06
CA MET A 50 18.27 6.00 -31.17
C MET A 50 18.73 5.72 -29.74
N ALA A 51 19.22 6.75 -29.06
CA ALA A 51 19.49 6.71 -27.63
C ALA A 51 18.35 7.38 -26.85
N TYR A 52 18.04 6.86 -25.67
CA TYR A 52 17.06 7.45 -24.78
C TYR A 52 17.52 7.47 -23.34
N ALA A 53 17.01 8.44 -22.60
CA ALA A 53 17.16 8.53 -21.15
C ALA A 53 15.81 8.92 -20.54
N THR A 54 15.46 8.30 -19.42
CA THR A 54 14.27 8.60 -18.63
C THR A 54 14.68 8.73 -17.17
N ALA A 55 14.15 9.74 -16.48
CA ALA A 55 14.31 9.89 -15.05
C ALA A 55 12.99 10.30 -14.42
N GLY A 56 12.72 9.78 -13.22
CA GLY A 56 11.48 10.04 -12.52
C GLY A 56 11.67 10.01 -11.01
N MET A 57 10.80 10.74 -10.33
CA MET A 57 10.70 10.69 -8.88
C MET A 57 9.24 10.77 -8.43
N SER A 58 8.94 10.09 -7.35
CA SER A 58 7.64 10.16 -6.70
C SER A 58 7.77 10.16 -5.19
N LYS A 59 6.75 10.75 -4.55
CA LYS A 59 6.54 10.75 -3.12
C LYS A 59 5.14 10.23 -2.82
N THR A 60 5.05 9.27 -1.92
CA THR A 60 3.79 8.77 -1.37
C THR A 60 3.73 9.13 0.10
N GLU A 61 2.67 9.82 0.51
CA GLU A 61 2.35 10.07 1.91
C GLU A 61 1.07 9.32 2.26
N TYR A 62 1.20 8.33 3.14
CA TYR A 62 0.09 7.53 3.61
C TYR A 62 -0.13 7.81 5.09
N ASN A 63 -1.38 8.05 5.48
CA ASN A 63 -1.80 8.19 6.86
C ASN A 63 -3.07 7.39 7.10
N THR A 64 -3.11 6.63 8.19
CA THR A 64 -4.30 5.86 8.58
C THR A 64 -4.59 5.99 10.07
N LEU A 65 -5.87 5.95 10.40
CA LEU A 65 -6.38 5.83 11.76
C LEU A 65 -7.50 4.80 11.73
N GLY A 66 -7.45 3.79 12.59
CA GLY A 66 -8.47 2.74 12.61
C GLY A 66 -8.26 1.73 13.73
N ALA A 67 -9.03 0.64 13.70
CA ALA A 67 -8.82 -0.47 14.62
C ALA A 67 -7.50 -1.21 14.32
N ALA A 68 -6.69 -1.39 15.36
CA ALA A 68 -5.67 -2.42 15.45
C ALA A 68 -6.31 -3.71 15.95
N LYS A 69 -5.79 -4.87 15.49
CA LYS A 69 -6.07 -6.23 15.99
C LYS A 69 -7.47 -6.39 16.61
N THR A 70 -8.44 -6.77 15.79
CA THR A 70 -9.82 -6.99 16.26
C THR A 70 -10.03 -8.48 16.53
N GLU A 71 -10.35 -8.84 17.77
CA GLU A 71 -10.44 -10.22 18.24
C GLU A 71 -11.80 -10.52 18.85
N ILE A 72 -12.47 -11.56 18.35
CA ILE A 72 -13.72 -12.09 18.91
C ILE A 72 -13.41 -12.78 20.24
N GLN A 73 -14.09 -12.36 21.31
CA GLN A 73 -13.86 -12.82 22.68
C GLN A 73 -14.79 -13.95 23.13
N ASN A 74 -15.93 -14.15 22.47
CA ASN A 74 -16.92 -15.17 22.84
C ASN A 74 -17.90 -15.50 21.68
N GLU A 75 -18.70 -16.55 21.84
CA GLU A 75 -19.73 -16.98 20.88
C GLU A 75 -20.88 -15.98 20.73
N ALA A 76 -21.06 -15.05 21.69
CA ALA A 76 -22.02 -13.96 21.59
C ALA A 76 -21.57 -12.84 20.63
N GLY A 77 -20.35 -12.95 20.07
CA GLY A 77 -19.85 -12.05 19.03
C GLY A 77 -19.22 -10.77 19.56
N ASP A 78 -18.87 -10.71 20.85
CA ASP A 78 -18.15 -9.57 21.40
C ASP A 78 -16.75 -9.51 20.80
N ILE A 79 -16.33 -8.32 20.38
CA ILE A 79 -15.00 -8.05 19.84
C ILE A 79 -14.27 -7.05 20.72
N LYS A 80 -12.99 -7.36 20.95
CA LYS A 80 -12.02 -6.46 21.56
C LYS A 80 -11.11 -5.93 20.46
N PHE A 81 -10.89 -4.62 20.44
CA PHE A 81 -10.00 -3.98 19.49
C PHE A 81 -9.22 -2.86 20.16
N ASN A 82 -8.09 -2.50 19.58
CA ASN A 82 -7.33 -1.33 19.99
C ASN A 82 -7.25 -0.33 18.84
N ILE A 83 -6.67 0.85 19.03
CA ILE A 83 -6.56 1.90 18.01
C ILE A 83 -5.14 1.91 17.44
N ALA A 84 -5.02 1.86 16.13
CA ALA A 84 -3.76 2.10 15.43
C ALA A 84 -3.82 3.41 14.64
N HIS A 85 -2.71 4.13 14.67
CA HIS A 85 -2.42 5.25 13.78
C HIS A 85 -1.09 4.97 13.09
N LEU A 86 -1.04 4.99 11.75
CA LEU A 86 0.22 4.80 11.04
C LEU A 86 0.40 5.87 9.98
N GLY A 87 1.61 6.40 9.90
CA GLY A 87 2.08 7.25 8.82
C GLY A 87 3.23 6.56 8.10
N PHE A 88 3.17 6.49 6.77
CA PHE A 88 4.29 6.05 5.94
C PHE A 88 4.60 7.14 4.93
N LYS A 89 5.87 7.43 4.73
CA LYS A 89 6.36 8.28 3.66
C LYS A 89 7.34 7.48 2.83
N TYR A 90 7.09 7.42 1.54
CA TYR A 90 7.99 6.78 0.58
C TYR A 90 8.48 7.82 -0.41
N GLU A 91 9.78 7.87 -0.61
CA GLU A 91 10.40 8.61 -1.71
C GLU A 91 11.06 7.63 -2.67
N ARG A 92 10.68 7.70 -3.94
CA ARG A 92 11.13 6.78 -4.98
C ARG A 92 11.80 7.55 -6.09
N LYS A 93 12.96 7.08 -6.53
CA LYS A 93 13.73 7.63 -7.65
C LYS A 93 14.04 6.51 -8.62
N SER A 94 13.75 6.74 -9.89
CA SER A 94 14.01 5.78 -10.96
C SER A 94 14.71 6.47 -12.12
N ALA A 95 15.68 5.79 -12.72
CA ALA A 95 16.33 6.23 -13.94
C ALA A 95 16.53 5.06 -14.90
N GLU A 96 16.49 5.35 -16.19
CA GLU A 96 16.76 4.40 -17.25
C GLU A 96 17.53 5.11 -18.36
N VAL A 97 18.56 4.47 -18.89
CA VAL A 97 19.24 4.88 -20.11
C VAL A 97 19.30 3.69 -21.05
N GLY A 98 19.18 3.94 -22.35
CA GLY A 98 19.22 2.85 -23.30
C GLY A 98 19.47 3.29 -24.73
N LEU A 99 19.67 2.28 -25.55
CA LEU A 99 19.95 2.36 -26.97
C LEU A 99 19.04 1.37 -27.69
N ARG A 100 18.35 1.84 -28.73
CA ARG A 100 17.58 1.01 -29.66
C ARG A 100 18.19 1.13 -31.03
N GLY A 101 18.26 0.03 -31.77
CA GLY A 101 18.77 0.10 -33.12
C GLY A 101 18.40 -1.06 -34.02
N LYS A 102 18.68 -0.86 -35.30
CA LYS A 102 18.42 -1.82 -36.37
C LYS A 102 19.68 -2.03 -37.20
N PHE A 103 19.95 -3.26 -37.58
CA PHE A 103 21.02 -3.59 -38.52
C PHE A 103 20.68 -4.85 -39.29
N ASP A 104 21.29 -5.01 -40.46
CA ASP A 104 21.02 -6.14 -41.34
C ASP A 104 22.27 -7.05 -41.39
N THR A 105 22.06 -8.35 -41.36
CA THR A 105 23.08 -9.36 -41.66
C THR A 105 22.61 -10.17 -42.87
N GLY A 106 23.01 -9.72 -44.07
CA GLY A 106 22.54 -10.29 -45.33
C GLY A 106 21.03 -10.06 -45.52
N THR A 107 20.26 -11.14 -45.67
CA THR A 107 18.79 -11.08 -45.82
C THR A 107 18.05 -10.94 -44.50
N VAL A 108 18.74 -11.04 -43.36
CA VAL A 108 18.13 -10.99 -42.02
C VAL A 108 18.23 -9.58 -41.45
N LYS A 109 17.08 -9.04 -41.01
CA LYS A 109 17.00 -7.72 -40.35
C LYS A 109 16.87 -7.91 -38.84
N HIS A 110 17.70 -7.20 -38.08
CA HIS A 110 17.72 -7.24 -36.62
C HIS A 110 17.19 -5.93 -36.04
N ALA A 111 16.48 -6.03 -34.92
CA ALA A 111 16.12 -4.89 -34.08
C ALA A 111 16.51 -5.22 -32.64
N LEU A 112 17.40 -4.41 -32.05
CA LEU A 112 17.91 -4.61 -30.71
C LEU A 112 17.54 -3.44 -29.80
N ALA A 113 17.45 -3.76 -28.51
CA ALA A 113 17.37 -2.79 -27.44
C ALA A 113 18.34 -3.20 -26.33
N PHE A 114 19.11 -2.24 -25.85
CA PHE A 114 19.98 -2.38 -24.68
C PHE A 114 19.64 -1.25 -23.71
N ASN A 115 19.50 -1.55 -22.42
CA ASN A 115 19.21 -0.55 -21.41
C ASN A 115 19.81 -0.92 -20.05
N ALA A 116 20.03 0.12 -19.25
CA ALA A 116 20.42 0.03 -17.86
C ALA A 116 19.43 0.84 -17.03
N THR A 117 19.00 0.27 -15.90
CA THR A 117 18.02 0.88 -15.00
C THR A 117 18.61 1.05 -13.61
N HIS A 118 18.13 2.06 -12.90
CA HIS A 118 18.43 2.27 -11.50
C HIS A 118 17.15 2.62 -10.75
N TYR A 119 16.98 2.04 -9.57
CA TYR A 119 15.87 2.30 -8.68
C TYR A 119 16.39 2.47 -7.26
N ARG A 120 15.84 3.47 -6.56
CA ARG A 120 16.06 3.66 -5.14
C ARG A 120 14.76 4.09 -4.47
N GLU A 121 14.49 3.47 -3.33
CA GLU A 121 13.40 3.84 -2.43
C GLU A 121 13.97 4.14 -1.05
N THR A 122 13.40 5.14 -0.39
CA THR A 122 13.56 5.36 1.04
C THR A 122 12.20 5.47 1.68
N ASP A 123 12.08 4.88 2.86
CA ASP A 123 10.88 4.81 3.66
C ASP A 123 11.10 5.47 5.03
N ASP A 124 10.06 6.13 5.51
CA ASP A 124 9.96 6.68 6.86
C ASP A 124 8.60 6.29 7.44
N GLU A 125 8.63 5.53 8.52
CA GLU A 125 7.44 5.00 9.19
C GLU A 125 7.26 5.67 10.55
N SER A 126 6.02 6.02 10.88
CA SER A 126 5.67 6.65 12.15
C SER A 126 4.31 6.17 12.66
N GLY A 127 4.06 6.41 13.95
CA GLY A 127 2.80 6.10 14.61
C GLY A 127 2.84 4.81 15.43
N ILE A 128 1.64 4.34 15.79
CA ILE A 128 1.40 3.23 16.72
C ILE A 128 0.68 2.11 15.97
N ARG A 129 1.38 1.00 15.76
CA ARG A 129 0.89 -0.16 15.01
C ARG A 129 0.06 -1.12 15.85
N GLN A 130 0.47 -1.35 17.09
CA GLN A 130 -0.03 -2.43 17.94
C GLN A 130 -1.13 -2.01 18.92
N GLY A 131 -1.53 -0.75 18.89
CA GLY A 131 -2.43 -0.21 19.91
C GLY A 131 -1.71 0.55 21.01
N PHE A 132 -2.47 1.32 21.77
CA PHE A 132 -2.02 1.97 22.99
C PHE A 132 -2.11 0.98 24.17
N PRO A 133 -1.14 1.00 25.10
CA PRO A 133 -1.29 0.30 26.38
C PRO A 133 -2.59 0.72 27.05
N GLU A 134 -3.37 -0.24 27.56
CA GLU A 134 -4.68 -0.02 28.22
C GLU A 134 -5.75 0.65 27.33
N GLY A 135 -5.53 0.71 26.01
CA GLY A 135 -6.43 1.35 25.04
C GLY A 135 -7.49 0.43 24.43
N ASP A 136 -7.71 -0.74 25.01
CA ASP A 136 -8.66 -1.73 24.48
C ASP A 136 -10.10 -1.23 24.60
N ARG A 137 -10.85 -1.40 23.52
CA ARG A 137 -12.27 -1.08 23.41
C ARG A 137 -13.04 -2.34 23.05
N ILE A 138 -14.28 -2.42 23.53
CA ILE A 138 -15.17 -3.55 23.30
C ILE A 138 -16.37 -3.10 22.48
N THR A 139 -16.77 -3.93 21.52
CA THR A 139 -18.02 -3.79 20.79
C THR A 139 -18.53 -5.16 20.35
N ASN A 140 -19.53 -5.26 19.46
CA ASN A 140 -20.11 -6.54 19.07
C ASN A 140 -20.29 -6.64 17.53
N ILE A 141 -20.02 -7.81 16.94
CA ILE A 141 -20.10 -8.01 15.48
C ILE A 141 -21.53 -7.97 14.92
N TYR A 142 -22.54 -8.23 15.77
CA TYR A 142 -23.95 -8.21 15.35
C TYR A 142 -24.56 -6.80 15.46
N ASN A 143 -24.08 -5.98 16.39
CA ASN A 143 -24.50 -4.59 16.57
C ASN A 143 -23.32 -3.69 16.97
N PRO A 144 -22.44 -3.30 16.02
CA PRO A 144 -21.23 -2.57 16.33
C PRO A 144 -21.50 -1.13 16.78
N ASN A 145 -21.00 -0.79 17.96
CA ASN A 145 -20.80 0.57 18.44
C ASN A 145 -19.30 0.84 18.63
N TRP A 146 -18.71 1.63 17.74
CA TRP A 146 -17.27 1.90 17.70
C TRP A 146 -16.83 3.10 18.55
N GLY A 147 -17.78 3.75 19.24
CA GLY A 147 -17.56 4.95 20.04
C GLY A 147 -17.14 6.16 19.20
N SER A 148 -16.72 7.22 19.89
CA SER A 148 -16.20 8.43 19.26
C SER A 148 -14.81 8.19 18.65
N LYS A 149 -14.51 9.01 17.63
CA LYS A 149 -13.17 9.09 17.04
C LYS A 149 -12.17 9.47 18.15
N PRO A 150 -11.07 8.71 18.30
CA PRO A 150 -9.99 9.01 19.23
C PRO A 150 -9.15 10.22 18.78
#